data_AF-A0A2V8V0A9-F1
#
_entry.id   AF-A0A2V8V0A9-F1
#
_cell.length_a   1.000
_cell.length_b   1.000
_cell.length_c   1.000
_cell.angle_alpha   90.00
_cell.angle_beta   90.00
_cell.angle_gamma   90.00
#
_symmetry.space_group_name_H-M   'P 1'
#
loop_
_entity.id
_entity.type
_entity.pdbx_description
1 polymer ?
#
loop_
_entity_poly.entity_id
_entity_poly.type
_entity_poly.pdbx_seq_one_letter_code
_entity_poly.pdbx_strand_id
1 'polypeptide(L)' 'MKSVLIDLDEPTYKALNQIAPAAKRQRAQFIRNAIRKAILEAEYERIRAAYVRQPDSEAEADDWSTAEEYKP' A
#
# COMPACT_ATOMS: atom_id res chain seq x y z
N MET A 1 17.45 -10.67 -8.12
CA MET A 1 16.61 -10.41 -6.92
C MET A 1 17.42 -9.60 -5.94
N LYS A 2 16.85 -8.58 -5.29
CA LYS A 2 17.52 -7.85 -4.20
C LYS A 2 17.05 -8.42 -2.85
N SER A 3 17.98 -8.64 -1.92
CA SER A 3 17.67 -9.07 -0.55
C SER A 3 17.82 -7.90 0.41
N VAL A 4 17.02 -7.91 1.47
CA VAL A 4 17.11 -6.98 2.59
C VAL A 4 17.22 -7.82 3.86
N LEU A 5 18.20 -7.52 4.70
CA LEU A 5 18.33 -8.09 6.03
C LEU A 5 17.60 -7.17 7.01
N ILE A 6 16.74 -7.74 7.84
CA ILE A 6 15.89 -7.00 8.78
C ILE A 6 15.97 -7.72 10.12
N ASP A 7 16.30 -6.98 11.17
CA ASP A 7 16.20 -7.45 12.55
C ASP A 7 14.79 -7.21 13.06
N LEU A 8 14.21 -8.24 13.68
CA LEU A 8 12.89 -8.20 14.30
C LEU A 8 13.05 -8.40 15.80
N ASP A 9 12.24 -7.70 16.58
CA ASP A 9 12.13 -7.98 18.00
C ASP A 9 11.49 -9.36 18.24
N GLU A 10 11.85 -9.96 19.37
CA GLU A 10 11.41 -11.30 19.75
C GLU A 10 9.89 -11.55 19.65
N PRO A 11 8.99 -10.65 20.12
CA PRO A 11 7.56 -10.90 20.03
C PRO A 11 7.05 -10.89 18.58
N THR A 12 7.52 -9.97 17.74
CA THR A 12 7.17 -9.94 16.31
C THR A 12 7.70 -11.17 15.59
N TYR A 13 8.92 -11.62 15.93
CA TYR A 13 9.48 -12.85 15.38
C TYR A 13 8.64 -14.08 15.76
N LYS A 14 8.16 -14.17 17.01
CA LYS A 14 7.25 -15.23 17.45
C LYS A 14 5.91 -15.20 16.71
N ALA A 15 5.30 -14.03 16.55
CA ALA A 15 4.05 -13.88 15.80
C ALA A 15 4.23 -14.27 14.32
N LEU A 16 5.34 -13.83 13.70
CA LEU A 16 5.70 -14.23 12.34
C LEU A 16 5.89 -15.75 12.22
N ASN A 17 6.53 -16.38 13.21
CA ASN A 17 6.71 -17.84 13.23
C ASN A 17 5.37 -18.59 13.31
N GLN A 18 4.40 -18.08 14.06
CA GLN A 18 3.06 -18.68 14.19
C GLN A 18 2.26 -18.58 12.88
N ILE A 19 2.29 -17.42 12.23
CA ILE A 19 1.52 -17.17 11.00
C ILE A 19 2.20 -17.79 9.78
N ALA A 20 3.53 -17.63 9.67
CA ALA A 20 4.33 -18.08 8.54
C ALA A 20 5.60 -18.83 8.99
N PRO A 21 5.47 -20.13 9.33
CA PRO A 21 6.58 -20.97 9.75
C PRO A 21 7.67 -21.06 8.67
N ALA A 22 8.95 -21.03 9.09
CA ALA A 22 10.10 -21.08 8.18
C ALA A 22 10.10 -22.36 7.33
N ALA A 23 9.70 -23.48 7.94
CA ALA A 23 9.70 -24.81 7.33
C ALA A 23 8.82 -24.91 6.08
N LYS A 24 7.76 -24.09 5.97
CA LYS A 24 6.77 -24.21 4.89
C LYS A 24 7.09 -23.39 3.64
N ARG A 25 8.27 -22.74 3.54
CA ARG A 25 8.66 -21.81 2.44
C ARG A 25 7.71 -20.62 2.22
N GLN A 26 6.63 -20.50 2.98
CA GLN A 26 5.61 -19.44 2.87
C GLN A 26 6.07 -18.11 3.47
N ARG A 27 7.06 -18.11 4.37
CA ARG A 27 7.57 -16.91 5.04
C ARG A 27 8.00 -15.81 4.07
N ALA A 28 8.80 -16.15 3.07
CA ALA A 28 9.28 -15.17 2.10
C ALA A 28 8.14 -14.57 1.27
N GLN A 29 7.07 -15.34 1.01
CA GLN A 29 5.89 -14.82 0.31
C GLN A 29 5.04 -13.93 1.22
N PHE A 30 4.84 -14.35 2.48
CA PHE A 30 4.13 -13.57 3.48
C PHE A 30 4.79 -12.21 3.71
N ILE A 31 6.10 -12.18 3.96
CA ILE A 31 6.86 -10.94 4.17
C ILE A 31 6.76 -10.03 2.93
N ARG A 32 6.90 -10.58 1.71
CA ARG A 32 6.76 -9.77 0.48
C ARG A 32 5.38 -9.13 0.37
N ASN A 33 4.32 -9.88 0.68
CA ASN A 33 2.95 -9.35 0.62
C ASN A 33 2.72 -8.29 1.71
N ALA A 34 3.23 -8.52 2.92
CA ALA A 34 3.16 -7.54 4.00
C ALA A 34 3.87 -6.24 3.64
N ILE A 35 5.08 -6.31 3.07
CA ILE A 35 5.83 -5.12 2.63
C ILE A 35 5.06 -4.36 1.53
N ARG A 36 4.50 -5.07 0.54
CA ARG A 36 3.70 -4.42 -0.52
C ARG A 36 2.49 -3.69 0.05
N LYS A 37 1.78 -4.33 0.99
CA LYS A 37 0.63 -3.74 1.66
C LYS A 37 1.03 -2.48 2.43
N ALA A 38 2.10 -2.53 3.20
CA ALA A 38 2.59 -1.39 3.97
C ALA A 38 3.02 -0.21 3.08
N ILE A 39 3.66 -0.49 1.94
CA ILE A 39 4.02 0.56 0.97
C ILE A 39 2.75 1.22 0.41
N LEU A 40 1.77 0.41 -0.01
CA LEU A 40 0.52 0.92 -0.57
C LEU A 40 -0.26 1.76 0.44
N GLU A 41 -0.35 1.31 1.69
CA GLU A 41 -1.00 2.06 2.78
C GLU A 41 -0.31 3.41 3.02
N ALA A 42 1.03 3.44 2.99
CA ALA A 42 1.77 4.69 3.13
C ALA A 42 1.56 5.64 1.94
N GLU A 43 1.42 5.13 0.72
CA GLU A 43 1.09 5.93 -0.47
C GLU A 43 -0.33 6.50 -0.35
N TYR A 44 -1.31 5.68 0.03
CA TYR A 44 -2.68 6.13 0.24
C TYR A 44 -2.80 7.19 1.32
N GLU A 45 -2.06 7.07 2.42
CA GLU A 45 -2.07 8.10 3.46
C GLU A 45 -1.51 9.44 2.94
N ARG A 46 -0.47 9.41 2.09
CA ARG A 46 0.05 10.63 1.44
C ARG A 46 -0.94 11.25 0.48
N ILE A 47 -1.59 10.43 -0.34
CA ILE A 47 -2.62 10.89 -1.29
C ILE A 47 -3.77 11.54 -0.51
N ARG A 48 -4.25 10.86 0.54
CA ARG A 48 -5.29 11.37 1.42
C ARG A 48 -4.89 12.70 2.05
N ALA A 49 -3.68 12.82 2.59
CA ALA A 49 -3.18 14.04 3.17
C ALA A 49 -3.11 15.20 2.14
N ALA A 50 -2.77 14.90 0.88
CA ALA A 50 -2.78 15.89 -0.20
C ALA A 50 -4.19 16.41 -0.47
N TYR A 51 -5.17 15.51 -0.63
CA TYR A 51 -6.58 15.89 -0.82
C TYR A 51 -7.16 16.66 0.37
N VAL A 52 -6.76 16.30 1.60
CA VAL A 52 -7.19 17.05 2.81
C VAL A 52 -6.56 18.45 2.84
N ARG A 53 -5.32 18.60 2.38
CA ARG A 53 -4.59 19.87 2.40
C ARG A 53 -5.14 20.85 1.37
N GLN A 54 -5.49 20.37 0.19
CA GLN A 54 -6.08 21.18 -0.88
C GLN A 54 -7.29 20.40 -1.43
N PRO A 55 -8.45 20.51 -0.76
CA PRO A 55 -9.67 19.92 -1.29
C PRO A 55 -10.03 20.66 -2.58
N ASP A 56 -10.36 19.90 -3.62
CA ASP A 56 -10.88 20.47 -4.87
C ASP A 56 -12.11 21.31 -4.55
N SER A 57 -12.11 22.56 -5.00
CA SER A 57 -13.25 23.44 -4.83
C SER A 57 -14.28 23.19 -5.93
N GLU A 58 -15.56 23.47 -5.65
CA GLU A 58 -16.63 23.43 -6.66
C GLU A 58 -16.32 24.35 -7.86
N ALA A 59 -15.55 25.42 -7.64
CA ALA A 59 -15.12 26.34 -8.69
C ALA A 59 -14.03 25.77 -9.62
N GLU A 60 -13.34 24.71 -9.21
CA GLU A 60 -12.35 23.99 -10.02
C GLU A 60 -12.95 22.76 -10.72
N ALA A 61 -14.21 22.43 -10.44
CA ALA A 61 -14.91 21.33 -11.08
C ALA A 61 -15.23 21.67 -12.54
N ASP A 62 -14.90 20.75 -13.45
CA ASP A 62 -15.33 20.81 -14.85
C ASP A 62 -16.86 20.63 -14.92
N ASP A 63 -17.51 21.40 -15.79
CA ASP A 63 -18.96 21.33 -16.03
C ASP A 63 -19.35 20.21 -17.00
N TRP A 64 -18.36 19.40 -17.41
CA TRP A 64 -18.49 18.27 -18.34
C TRP A 64 -18.92 18.68 -19.75
N SER A 65 -18.93 19.97 -20.08
CA SER A 65 -19.32 20.47 -21.39
C SER A 65 -18.35 20.06 -22.50
N THR A 66 -17.12 19.68 -22.15
CA THR A 66 -16.07 19.23 -23.07
C THR A 66 -15.76 17.73 -22.99
N ALA A 67 -16.64 16.92 -22.41
CA ALA A 67 -16.43 15.48 -22.32
C ALA A 67 -16.26 14.84 -23.71
N GLU A 68 -15.28 13.94 -23.84
CA GLU A 68 -15.05 13.22 -25.10
C GLU A 68 -16.24 12.31 -25.43
N GLU A 69 -16.51 12.13 -26.73
CA GLU A 69 -17.54 11.21 -27.20
C GLU A 69 -17.22 9.78 -26.76
N TYR A 70 -18.12 9.17 -25.97
CA TYR A 70 -17.96 7.81 -25.48
C TYR A 70 -17.94 6.81 -26.65
N LYS A 71 -16.89 5.97 -26.69
CA LYS A 71 -16.74 4.90 -27.69
C LYS A 71 -16.83 3.53 -26.99
N PRO A 72 -17.87 2.73 -27.27
CA PRO A 72 -18.06 1.39 -26.68
C PRO A 72 -17.09 0.34 -27.24
#